data_AF-A0A9D7ZIE2-F1
#
_entry.id   AF-A0A9D7ZIE2-F1
#
_cell.length_a   1.000
_cell.length_b   1.000
_cell.length_c   1.000
_cell.angle_alpha   90.00
_cell.angle_beta   90.00
_cell.angle_gamma   90.00
#
_symmetry.space_group_name_H-M   'P 1'
#
loop_
_entity.id
_entity.type
_entity.pdbx_description
1 polymer ?
#
loop_
_entity_poly.entity_id
_entity_poly.type
_entity_poly.pdbx_seq_one_letter_code
_entity_poly.pdbx_strand_id
1 'polypeptide(L)'
;TADMSVYRDEIFGPVLSVLRPKTYEEAVGLVMSHEYGNGTAIFTRDGDAAREFANNVNVGMVGVNVPIPVPVAYHSFGGWKASMFGDHSIHGMEGVRFYTKLKTVTARWPSGIKEGAVFNFHSGSETK
;
A
#
# COMPACT_ATOMS: atom_id res chain seq x y z
N THR A 1 -15.67 -5.00 26.19
CA THR A 1 -16.65 -4.97 25.08
C THR A 1 -16.24 -3.89 24.11
N ALA A 2 -16.89 -3.78 22.95
CA ALA A 2 -16.55 -2.77 21.95
C ALA A 2 -16.73 -1.31 22.46
N ASP A 3 -17.59 -1.10 23.47
CA ASP A 3 -17.86 0.23 24.03
C ASP A 3 -16.79 0.73 25.01
N MET A 4 -15.89 -0.14 25.46
CA MET A 4 -14.87 0.22 26.46
C MET A 4 -13.73 1.03 25.81
N SER A 5 -13.19 2.03 26.51
CA SER A 5 -12.04 2.82 26.03
C SER A 5 -10.81 1.96 25.78
N VAL A 6 -10.54 0.99 26.66
CA VAL A 6 -9.48 -0.04 26.53
C VAL A 6 -9.58 -0.90 25.24
N TYR A 7 -10.72 -0.88 24.54
CA TYR A 7 -10.85 -1.48 23.21
C TYR A 7 -10.67 -0.46 22.08
N ARG A 8 -11.25 0.73 22.22
CA ARG A 8 -11.28 1.76 21.16
C ARG A 8 -9.94 2.50 21.00
N ASP A 9 -9.26 2.74 22.10
CA ASP A 9 -8.05 3.55 22.16
C ASP A 9 -6.79 2.67 22.14
N GLU A 10 -5.81 3.04 21.32
CA GLU A 10 -4.54 2.31 21.24
C GLU A 10 -3.66 2.58 22.47
N ILE A 11 -3.32 1.53 23.22
CA ILE A 11 -2.65 1.66 24.53
C ILE A 11 -1.14 1.86 24.41
N PHE A 12 -0.49 1.36 23.34
CA PHE A 12 0.98 1.41 23.17
C PHE A 12 1.79 0.85 24.36
N GLY A 13 1.24 -0.10 25.09
CA GLY A 13 1.86 -0.74 26.26
C GLY A 13 1.55 -2.25 26.33
N PRO A 14 2.09 -2.97 27.32
CA PRO A 14 1.98 -4.43 27.43
C PRO A 14 0.59 -4.86 27.96
N VAL A 15 -0.48 -4.57 27.20
CA VAL A 15 -1.87 -4.87 27.56
C VAL A 15 -2.53 -5.68 26.45
N LEU A 16 -3.18 -6.79 26.82
CA LEU A 16 -3.97 -7.64 25.92
C LEU A 16 -5.45 -7.60 26.32
N SER A 17 -6.30 -7.15 25.41
CA SER A 17 -7.76 -7.17 25.55
C SER A 17 -8.35 -8.39 24.83
N VAL A 18 -9.12 -9.23 25.54
CA VAL A 18 -9.77 -10.41 24.95
C VAL A 18 -11.27 -10.19 24.86
N LEU A 19 -11.79 -10.21 23.63
CA LEU A 19 -13.23 -10.22 23.34
C LEU A 19 -13.67 -11.66 23.02
N ARG A 20 -14.94 -11.99 23.30
CA ARG A 20 -15.49 -13.35 23.14
C ARG A 20 -16.73 -13.34 22.24
N PRO A 21 -16.58 -13.07 20.93
CA PRO A 21 -17.67 -13.19 19.98
C PRO A 21 -18.19 -14.64 19.94
N LYS A 22 -19.47 -14.81 19.65
CA LYS A 22 -20.15 -16.11 19.58
C LYS A 22 -20.07 -16.75 18.22
N THR A 23 -19.93 -15.96 17.17
CA THR A 23 -19.83 -16.44 15.79
C THR A 23 -18.64 -15.83 15.07
N TYR A 24 -18.30 -16.42 13.92
CA TYR A 24 -17.27 -15.91 13.04
C TYR A 24 -17.62 -14.50 12.53
N GLU A 25 -18.88 -14.29 12.13
CA GLU A 25 -19.38 -13.03 11.61
C GLU A 25 -19.32 -11.91 12.65
N GLU A 26 -19.62 -12.22 13.92
CA GLU A 26 -19.46 -11.27 15.02
C GLU A 26 -17.99 -10.89 15.22
N ALA A 27 -17.07 -11.88 15.16
CA ALA A 27 -15.63 -11.64 15.27
C ALA A 27 -15.12 -10.75 14.13
N VAL A 28 -15.53 -11.04 12.90
CA VAL A 28 -15.19 -10.23 11.71
C VAL A 28 -15.80 -8.84 11.82
N GLY A 29 -17.04 -8.72 12.28
CA GLY A 29 -17.73 -7.45 12.49
C GLY A 29 -16.99 -6.52 13.45
N LEU A 30 -16.41 -7.06 14.54
CA LEU A 30 -15.56 -6.30 15.47
C LEU A 30 -14.33 -5.71 14.77
N VAL A 31 -13.64 -6.51 13.95
CA VAL A 31 -12.46 -6.05 13.19
C VAL A 31 -12.86 -5.03 12.12
N MET A 32 -13.97 -5.27 11.42
CA MET A 32 -14.45 -4.41 10.34
C MET A 32 -14.89 -3.03 10.81
N SER A 33 -15.56 -2.97 11.96
CA SER A 33 -16.07 -1.74 12.58
C SER A 33 -15.02 -0.93 13.32
N HIS A 34 -13.86 -1.51 13.61
CA HIS A 34 -12.78 -0.78 14.28
C HIS A 34 -12.25 0.36 13.39
N GLU A 35 -11.95 1.50 14.00
CA GLU A 35 -11.44 2.70 13.32
C GLU A 35 -10.09 2.45 12.63
N TYR A 36 -9.18 1.78 13.32
CA TYR A 36 -7.89 1.35 12.78
C TYR A 36 -7.98 0.10 11.89
N GLY A 37 -7.04 0.00 10.95
CA GLY A 37 -6.94 -1.05 9.96
C GLY A 37 -5.50 -1.35 9.53
N ASN A 38 -4.56 -1.33 10.47
CA ASN A 38 -3.13 -1.56 10.21
C ASN A 38 -2.85 -3.03 9.87
N GLY A 39 -3.01 -3.93 10.86
CA GLY A 39 -2.80 -5.36 10.68
C GLY A 39 -3.80 -6.20 11.47
N THR A 40 -4.12 -7.39 10.98
CA THR A 40 -5.00 -8.36 11.64
C THR A 40 -4.55 -9.78 11.36
N ALA A 41 -4.97 -10.74 12.18
CA ALA A 41 -4.62 -12.14 12.01
C ALA A 41 -5.79 -13.07 12.36
N ILE A 42 -5.90 -14.16 11.60
CA ILE A 42 -6.78 -15.29 11.89
C ILE A 42 -5.93 -16.53 12.20
N PHE A 43 -6.29 -17.24 13.26
CA PHE A 43 -5.70 -18.52 13.63
C PHE A 43 -6.72 -19.62 13.41
N THR A 44 -6.51 -20.43 12.38
CA THR A 44 -7.47 -21.46 11.97
C THR A 44 -6.75 -22.57 11.19
N ARG A 45 -7.37 -23.75 11.17
CA ARG A 45 -7.00 -24.87 10.29
C ARG A 45 -7.89 -24.96 9.06
N ASP A 46 -8.96 -24.17 9.02
CA ASP A 46 -9.95 -24.18 7.96
C ASP A 46 -9.56 -23.20 6.85
N GLY A 47 -9.47 -23.71 5.62
CA GLY A 47 -9.04 -22.93 4.46
C GLY A 47 -10.09 -21.92 4.00
N ASP A 48 -11.38 -22.26 4.14
CA ASP A 48 -12.48 -21.41 3.70
C ASP A 48 -12.57 -20.17 4.61
N ALA A 49 -12.52 -20.35 5.92
CA ALA A 49 -12.45 -19.26 6.89
C ALA A 49 -11.21 -18.37 6.68
N ALA A 50 -10.05 -18.97 6.42
CA ALA A 50 -8.83 -18.20 6.15
C ALA A 50 -8.96 -17.34 4.88
N ARG A 51 -9.50 -17.92 3.80
CA ARG A 51 -9.71 -17.23 2.53
C ARG A 51 -10.78 -16.15 2.63
N GLU A 52 -11.90 -16.45 3.27
CA GLU A 52 -12.99 -15.51 3.47
C GLU A 52 -12.52 -14.31 4.29
N PHE A 53 -11.82 -14.56 5.40
CA PHE A 53 -11.28 -13.51 6.26
C PHE A 53 -10.33 -12.60 5.50
N ALA A 54 -9.36 -13.18 4.78
CA ALA A 54 -8.35 -12.42 4.05
C ALA A 54 -8.91 -11.59 2.89
N ASN A 55 -9.97 -12.06 2.22
CA ASN A 55 -10.58 -11.35 1.10
C ASN A 55 -11.52 -10.23 1.56
N ASN A 56 -12.24 -10.45 2.66
CA ASN A 56 -13.34 -9.56 3.03
C ASN A 56 -12.93 -8.50 4.05
N VAL A 57 -11.93 -8.76 4.91
CA VAL A 57 -11.55 -7.81 5.95
C VAL A 57 -10.99 -6.52 5.36
N ASN A 58 -11.40 -5.39 5.92
CA ASN A 58 -11.00 -4.05 5.46
C ASN A 58 -9.73 -3.56 6.18
N VAL A 59 -8.68 -4.39 6.22
CA VAL A 59 -7.41 -4.15 6.92
C VAL A 59 -6.25 -4.35 5.96
N GLY A 60 -5.24 -3.48 6.03
CA GLY A 60 -4.16 -3.45 5.03
C GLY A 60 -3.21 -4.65 5.05
N MET A 61 -2.98 -5.24 6.21
CA MET A 61 -2.11 -6.42 6.37
C MET A 61 -2.85 -7.55 7.07
N VAL A 62 -2.88 -8.75 6.46
CA VAL A 62 -3.59 -9.92 6.98
C VAL A 62 -2.65 -11.11 7.17
N GLY A 63 -2.64 -11.67 8.37
CA GLY A 63 -1.91 -12.90 8.72
C GLY A 63 -2.83 -14.10 8.85
N VAL A 64 -2.44 -15.24 8.28
CA VAL A 64 -3.07 -16.54 8.53
C VAL A 64 -2.09 -17.40 9.33
N ASN A 65 -2.41 -17.69 10.58
CA ASN A 65 -1.53 -18.36 11.54
C ASN A 65 -0.19 -17.62 11.80
N VAL A 66 -0.15 -16.32 11.53
CA VAL A 66 0.99 -15.43 11.76
C VAL A 66 0.49 -14.19 12.53
N PRO A 67 0.94 -13.93 13.77
CA PRO A 67 0.36 -12.89 14.64
C PRO A 67 0.70 -11.46 14.18
N ILE A 68 1.88 -11.27 13.59
CA ILE A 68 2.39 -9.97 13.16
C ILE A 68 2.71 -10.08 11.67
N PRO A 69 1.75 -9.79 10.76
CA PRO A 69 1.92 -9.98 9.33
C PRO A 69 2.65 -8.81 8.67
N VAL A 70 3.81 -8.42 9.23
CA VAL A 70 4.61 -7.32 8.68
C VAL A 70 5.26 -7.78 7.37
N PRO A 71 5.01 -7.08 6.25
CA PRO A 71 5.61 -7.43 4.98
C PRO A 71 7.12 -7.24 5.03
N VAL A 72 7.82 -8.21 4.47
CA VAL A 72 9.25 -8.12 4.14
C VAL A 72 9.52 -6.95 3.19
N ALA A 73 10.74 -6.39 3.24
CA ALA A 73 11.08 -5.10 2.61
C ALA A 73 10.78 -4.98 1.10
N TYR A 74 10.73 -6.09 0.37
CA TYR A 74 10.39 -6.13 -1.06
C TYR A 74 8.88 -6.13 -1.35
N HIS A 75 8.04 -6.41 -0.36
CA HIS A 75 6.60 -6.09 -0.37
C HIS A 75 6.40 -4.68 0.20
N SER A 76 5.18 -4.17 0.27
CA SER A 76 4.92 -2.81 0.76
C SER A 76 4.15 -2.83 2.08
N PHE A 77 4.65 -2.13 3.09
CA PHE A 77 3.95 -1.90 4.37
C PHE A 77 2.92 -0.79 4.23
N GLY A 78 1.73 -1.02 4.78
CA GLY A 78 0.66 -0.04 4.82
C GLY A 78 -0.43 -0.45 5.80
N GLY A 79 -1.51 0.32 5.80
CA GLY A 79 -2.71 0.05 6.57
C GLY A 79 -3.90 0.69 5.85
N TRP A 80 -5.11 0.35 6.27
CA TRP A 80 -6.33 0.97 5.75
C TRP A 80 -7.01 1.79 6.86
N LYS A 81 -8.08 2.52 6.49
CA LYS A 81 -8.85 3.39 7.41
C LYS A 81 -7.96 4.47 8.03
N ALA A 82 -8.09 4.73 9.34
CA ALA A 82 -7.28 5.69 10.06
C ALA A 82 -5.80 5.28 10.24
N SER A 83 -5.36 4.14 9.67
CA SER A 83 -3.98 3.64 9.82
C SER A 83 -3.03 4.02 8.69
N MET A 84 -3.52 4.63 7.60
CA MET A 84 -2.66 5.18 6.54
C MET A 84 -3.38 6.31 5.80
N PHE A 85 -2.63 7.31 5.37
CA PHE A 85 -3.13 8.42 4.56
C PHE A 85 -2.34 8.50 3.26
N GLY A 86 -3.07 8.60 2.13
CA GLY A 86 -2.49 8.63 0.79
C GLY A 86 -2.47 7.26 0.10
N ASP A 87 -2.15 7.29 -1.19
CA ASP A 87 -2.32 6.12 -2.07
C ASP A 87 -1.11 5.19 -2.12
N HIS A 88 0.07 5.69 -1.70
CA HIS A 88 1.32 4.92 -1.71
C HIS A 88 1.65 4.36 -0.32
N SER A 89 2.03 3.09 -0.31
CA SER A 89 2.59 2.39 0.85
C SER A 89 4.09 2.71 1.05
N ILE A 90 4.67 2.28 2.18
CA ILE A 90 5.96 2.81 2.67
C ILE A 90 7.16 2.32 1.83
N HIS A 91 7.41 1.01 1.76
CA HIS A 91 8.57 0.42 1.08
C HIS A 91 8.14 -0.47 -0.10
N GLY A 92 9.07 -1.20 -0.73
CA GLY A 92 8.79 -1.97 -1.94
C GLY A 92 8.54 -1.08 -3.17
N MET A 93 7.77 -1.59 -4.14
CA MET A 93 7.48 -0.88 -5.39
C MET A 93 6.65 0.39 -5.18
N GLU A 94 5.82 0.44 -4.14
CA GLU A 94 5.06 1.64 -3.80
C GLU A 94 5.97 2.79 -3.35
N GLY A 95 7.01 2.50 -2.57
CA GLY A 95 8.03 3.49 -2.22
C GLY A 95 8.73 4.04 -3.47
N VAL A 96 9.06 3.19 -4.44
CA VAL A 96 9.66 3.64 -5.72
C VAL A 96 8.70 4.54 -6.50
N ARG A 97 7.41 4.18 -6.58
CA ARG A 97 6.39 4.99 -7.27
C ARG A 97 6.18 6.34 -6.59
N PHE A 98 6.19 6.39 -5.26
CA PHE A 98 6.06 7.63 -4.51
C PHE A 98 7.22 8.60 -4.76
N TYR A 99 8.46 8.10 -4.79
CA TYR A 99 9.66 8.93 -4.99
C TYR A 99 10.02 9.19 -6.46
N THR A 100 9.22 8.71 -7.42
CA THR A 100 9.48 8.89 -8.86
C THR A 100 8.27 9.43 -9.62
N LYS A 101 8.45 9.84 -10.87
CA LYS A 101 7.35 10.29 -11.75
C LYS A 101 7.43 9.55 -13.08
N LEU A 102 6.30 9.03 -13.54
CA LEU A 102 6.19 8.37 -14.84
C LEU A 102 6.36 9.40 -15.97
N LYS A 103 7.23 9.09 -16.94
CA LYS A 103 7.38 9.87 -18.17
C LYS A 103 7.23 8.93 -19.37
N THR A 104 6.29 9.22 -20.25
CA THR A 104 6.05 8.47 -21.49
C THR A 104 6.58 9.27 -22.68
N VAL A 105 7.47 8.68 -23.48
CA VAL A 105 8.07 9.30 -24.67
C VAL A 105 7.72 8.48 -25.90
N THR A 106 6.95 9.08 -26.81
CA THR A 106 6.70 8.53 -28.14
C THR A 106 7.54 9.32 -29.14
N ALA A 107 8.47 8.66 -29.82
CA ALA A 107 9.35 9.30 -30.78
C ALA A 107 9.32 8.57 -32.13
N ARG A 108 9.33 9.35 -33.22
CA ARG A 108 9.48 8.87 -34.60
C ARG A 108 10.47 9.76 -35.32
N TRP A 109 11.45 9.15 -35.98
CA TRP A 109 12.42 9.83 -36.82
C TRP A 109 12.22 9.40 -38.29
N PRO A 110 11.63 10.24 -39.15
CA PRO A 110 11.41 9.90 -40.56
C PRO A 110 12.70 9.99 -41.40
N SER A 111 13.68 10.79 -40.99
CA SER A 111 15.05 10.84 -41.55
C SER A 111 16.05 11.24 -40.45
N GLY A 112 17.35 11.17 -40.74
CA GLY A 112 18.43 11.53 -39.81
C GLY A 112 19.69 11.90 -40.58
N ILE A 113 20.84 12.03 -39.88
CA ILE A 113 22.13 12.49 -40.43
C ILE A 113 22.78 11.52 -41.46
N LYS A 114 21.99 10.66 -42.11
CA LYS A 114 22.45 9.86 -43.26
C LYS A 114 22.91 10.73 -44.44
N GLU A 115 22.54 12.02 -44.49
CA GLU A 115 22.96 12.97 -45.53
C GLU A 115 24.15 13.88 -45.14
N GLY A 116 24.80 13.65 -43.99
CA GLY A 116 25.96 14.44 -43.54
C GLY A 116 25.60 15.66 -42.68
N ALA A 117 26.62 16.45 -42.33
CA ALA A 117 26.47 17.54 -41.35
C ALA A 117 25.82 18.78 -41.96
N VAL A 118 24.61 19.12 -41.48
CA VAL A 118 23.88 20.35 -41.85
C VAL A 118 24.04 21.35 -40.70
N PHE A 119 24.79 22.42 -40.94
CA PHE A 119 24.98 23.52 -39.99
C PHE A 119 24.27 24.77 -40.50
N ASN A 120 23.47 25.42 -39.65
CA ASN A 120 22.92 26.74 -39.93
C ASN A 120 23.92 27.81 -39.50
N PHE A 121 24.72 28.32 -40.43
CA PHE A 121 25.52 29.52 -40.20
C PHE A 121 24.71 30.75 -40.64
N HIS A 122 24.50 31.69 -39.73
CA HIS A 122 24.07 33.04 -40.10
C HIS A 122 25.30 33.78 -40.65
N SER A 123 25.30 34.12 -41.94
CA SER A 123 26.31 35.03 -42.49
C SER A 123 26.10 36.40 -41.86
N GLY A 124 27.02 36.82 -41.01
CA GLY A 124 27.05 38.19 -40.48
C GLY A 124 27.03 39.18 -41.64
N SER A 125 26.08 40.11 -41.61
CA SER A 125 26.09 41.27 -42.50
C SER A 125 27.19 42.23 -42.05
N GLU A 126 28.43 41.95 -42.45
CA GLU A 126 29.46 42.98 -42.56
C GLU A 126 29.81 43.16 -44.04
N THR A 127 29.24 44.20 -44.67
CA THR A 127 29.90 44.98 -45.72
C THR A 127 29.06 46.21 -46.08
N LYS A 128 29.33 47.31 -45.37
CA LYS A 128 29.80 48.61 -45.88
C LYS A 128 29.35 49.76 -44.99
#